data_AF-A0A955V4B2-F1
#
_entry.id   AF-A0A955V4B2-F1
#
_cell.length_a   1.000
_cell.length_b   1.000
_cell.length_c   1.000
_cell.angle_alpha   90.00
_cell.angle_beta   90.00
_cell.angle_gamma   90.00
#
_symmetry.space_group_name_H-M   'P 1'
#
loop_
_entity.id
_entity.type
_entity.pdbx_description
1 polymer ?
#
loop_
_entity_poly.entity_id
_entity_poly.type
_entity_poly.pdbx_seq_one_letter_code
_entity_poly.pdbx_strand_id
1 'polypeptide(L)'
;MTMQRTFLLGFIALSASLSGCYIDTGVYTCSDSYDCPYGSYCGYDGICYEPVTTDPGCYDDYDCAYGSYCGGDGYCYADVECTVDAHCGPREYCGSDGFCYADTGCYSNADCAYGYACAGDGVCYQIPECQSDSQCDYRDYCGNDGQCHPLPGCSSHSQCPAGTYCAVDGQCWVGDLCSTDYDCTTAEYCSADGLCEAYGACSNDYQCGPEQVCGQGGQCVDVLTCNDDWDCPTGSFCDAYGFCAAY
;
A
#
# COMPACT_ATOMS: atom_id res chain seq x y z
N MET A 1 18.25 6.13 111.35
CA MET A 1 19.64 6.11 111.86
C MET A 1 20.52 6.53 110.69
N THR A 2 20.92 7.80 110.62
CA THR A 2 22.33 8.24 110.82
C THR A 2 23.29 7.44 109.93
N MET A 3 24.16 7.99 109.08
CA MET A 3 24.93 9.23 109.16
C MET A 3 25.78 9.36 107.87
N GLN A 4 25.93 10.59 107.35
CA GLN A 4 27.24 11.20 106.99
C GLN A 4 27.88 10.80 105.63
N ARG A 5 27.88 11.70 104.61
CA ARG A 5 28.93 12.71 104.27
C ARG A 5 30.34 12.08 104.23
N THR A 6 31.18 12.22 103.21
CA THR A 6 31.69 13.49 102.62
C THR A 6 32.65 13.19 101.43
N PHE A 7 32.51 13.95 100.33
CA PHE A 7 33.53 14.58 99.45
C PHE A 7 34.79 13.83 98.92
N LEU A 8 35.04 13.92 97.60
CA LEU A 8 35.97 14.85 96.92
C LEU A 8 36.03 14.46 95.41
N LEU A 9 35.52 15.28 94.49
CA LEU A 9 36.23 16.28 93.67
C LEU A 9 37.13 15.70 92.56
N GLY A 10 36.72 15.89 91.30
CA GLY A 10 37.52 15.64 90.10
C GLY A 10 36.78 16.10 88.85
N PHE A 11 37.08 17.33 88.42
CA PHE A 11 36.46 18.12 87.36
C PHE A 11 37.05 17.80 85.97
N ILE A 12 36.29 18.15 84.90
CA ILE A 12 36.74 18.46 83.50
C ILE A 12 36.94 17.21 82.61
N ALA A 13 36.50 17.11 81.36
CA ALA A 13 35.94 18.06 80.39
C ALA A 13 35.07 17.32 79.37
N LEU A 14 34.14 18.09 78.79
CA LEU A 14 33.62 17.94 77.43
C LEU A 14 34.69 17.39 76.47
N SER A 15 34.41 16.25 75.84
CA SER A 15 34.95 15.93 74.50
C SER A 15 33.77 15.36 73.72
N ALA A 16 33.16 16.23 72.92
CA ALA A 16 33.29 16.17 71.47
C ALA A 16 32.57 14.92 70.94
N SER A 17 31.32 15.13 70.53
CA SER A 17 30.67 14.35 69.49
C SER A 17 31.54 14.41 68.23
N LEU A 18 32.55 13.54 68.20
CA LEU A 18 33.25 13.16 67.00
C LEU A 18 32.58 11.86 66.57
N SER A 19 31.73 11.97 65.54
CA SER A 19 31.42 10.89 64.63
C SER A 19 32.75 10.40 64.05
N GLY A 20 33.40 9.52 64.81
CA GLY A 20 34.69 8.93 64.48
C GLY A 20 34.48 7.43 64.39
N CYS A 21 34.57 6.91 63.18
CA CYS A 21 34.63 5.48 62.87
C CYS A 21 35.59 4.79 63.86
N TYR A 22 35.05 3.93 64.74
CA TYR A 22 35.86 3.07 65.58
C TYR A 22 36.20 1.82 64.78
N ILE A 23 37.48 1.61 64.49
CA ILE A 23 37.95 0.41 63.80
C ILE A 23 38.28 -0.62 64.86
N ASP A 24 37.44 -1.64 65.01
CA ASP A 24 37.83 -2.89 65.66
C ASP A 24 38.07 -3.93 64.56
N THR A 25 39.30 -4.41 64.44
CA THR A 25 39.67 -5.56 63.56
C THR A 25 39.54 -5.40 62.04
N GLY A 26 39.27 -4.21 61.51
CA GLY A 26 39.19 -3.95 60.06
C GLY A 26 37.79 -3.99 59.47
N VAL A 27 36.76 -4.02 60.32
CA VAL A 27 35.35 -3.89 59.93
C VAL A 27 34.91 -2.45 60.22
N TYR A 28 34.44 -1.73 59.19
CA TYR A 28 33.88 -0.40 59.35
C TYR A 28 32.44 -0.51 59.85
N THR A 29 32.13 0.11 60.98
CA THR A 29 30.77 0.18 61.52
C THR A 29 30.14 1.54 61.23
N CYS A 30 28.83 1.58 61.01
CA CYS A 30 28.12 2.76 60.54
C CYS A 30 26.73 2.91 61.16
N SER A 31 26.24 4.16 61.22
CA SER A 31 24.85 4.49 61.52
C SER A 31 24.10 4.93 60.25
N ASP A 32 24.81 5.53 59.30
CA ASP A 32 24.35 5.79 57.95
C ASP A 32 25.49 5.64 56.92
N SER A 33 25.17 5.78 55.63
CA SER A 33 26.15 5.57 54.56
C SER A 33 27.25 6.64 54.47
N TYR A 34 27.12 7.79 55.15
CA TYR A 34 28.17 8.81 55.21
C TYR A 34 29.29 8.44 56.20
N ASP A 35 29.02 7.51 57.11
CA ASP A 35 30.02 6.94 58.01
C ASP A 35 30.96 5.96 57.28
N CYS A 36 30.61 5.54 56.07
CA CYS A 36 31.36 4.56 55.29
C CYS A 36 32.36 5.20 54.30
N PRO A 37 33.43 4.48 53.91
CA PRO A 37 34.34 4.91 52.86
C PRO A 37 33.62 5.24 51.54
N TYR A 38 34.19 6.15 50.75
CA TYR A 38 33.60 6.59 49.49
C TYR A 38 33.27 5.39 48.57
N GLY A 39 32.00 5.29 48.18
CA GLY A 39 31.49 4.19 47.36
C GLY A 39 30.98 2.97 48.13
N SER A 40 31.00 2.96 49.46
CA SER A 40 30.38 1.91 50.31
C SER A 40 29.04 2.36 50.90
N TYR A 41 28.22 1.42 51.41
CA TYR A 41 26.94 1.73 52.08
C TYR A 41 26.82 1.05 53.44
N CYS A 42 25.95 1.60 54.31
CA CYS A 42 25.70 1.04 55.63
C CYS A 42 24.63 -0.05 55.61
N GLY A 43 24.97 -1.27 56.03
CA GLY A 43 24.03 -2.38 56.20
C GLY A 43 23.15 -2.20 57.43
N TYR A 44 21.98 -2.86 57.44
CA TYR A 44 21.05 -2.83 58.58
C TYR A 44 21.61 -3.45 59.86
N ASP A 45 22.70 -4.21 59.77
CA ASP A 45 23.47 -4.76 60.88
C ASP A 45 24.57 -3.80 61.39
N GLY A 46 24.65 -2.59 60.83
CA GLY A 46 25.58 -1.54 61.25
C GLY A 46 27.01 -1.73 60.72
N ILE A 47 27.19 -2.51 59.64
CA ILE A 47 28.48 -2.78 59.00
C ILE A 47 28.51 -2.14 57.60
N CYS A 48 29.62 -1.53 57.21
CA CYS A 48 29.80 -1.00 55.86
C CYS A 48 30.14 -2.12 54.87
N TYR A 49 29.44 -2.13 53.74
CA TYR A 49 29.68 -3.04 52.64
C TYR A 49 30.20 -2.29 51.42
N GLU A 50 31.21 -2.84 50.76
CA GLU A 50 31.50 -2.44 49.38
C GLU A 50 30.38 -2.99 48.49
N PRO A 51 29.79 -2.17 47.61
CA PRO A 51 28.80 -2.65 46.66
C PRO A 51 29.47 -3.72 45.81
N VAL A 52 28.87 -4.90 45.78
CA VAL A 52 29.29 -5.97 44.88
C VAL A 52 28.92 -5.51 43.48
N THR A 53 29.82 -4.78 42.82
CA THR A 53 29.71 -4.48 41.40
C THR A 53 30.18 -5.71 40.64
N THR A 54 29.30 -6.69 40.50
CA THR A 54 29.40 -7.55 39.33
C THR A 54 29.04 -6.67 38.13
N ASP A 55 30.07 -6.23 37.41
CA ASP A 55 29.92 -5.68 36.07
C ASP A 55 28.99 -6.57 35.22
N PRO A 56 27.90 -6.06 34.63
CA PRO A 56 27.23 -4.77 34.85
C PRO A 56 25.87 -4.95 35.56
N GLY A 57 25.66 -4.22 36.66
CA GLY A 57 24.37 -4.14 37.34
C GLY A 57 23.94 -2.71 37.65
N CYS A 58 22.66 -2.52 37.97
CA CYS A 58 21.98 -1.23 38.20
C CYS A 58 21.23 -1.23 39.55
N TYR A 59 20.96 -0.02 40.07
CA TYR A 59 20.07 0.20 41.23
C TYR A 59 18.79 0.94 40.82
N ASP A 60 18.89 1.87 39.87
CA ASP A 60 17.76 2.52 39.22
C ASP A 60 18.00 2.72 37.71
N ASP A 61 17.00 3.25 37.01
CA ASP A 61 17.04 3.39 35.54
C ASP A 61 18.14 4.36 35.05
N TYR A 62 18.65 5.26 35.90
CA TYR A 62 19.73 6.19 35.54
C TYR A 62 21.11 5.52 35.50
N ASP A 63 21.24 4.35 36.13
CA ASP A 63 22.44 3.51 36.03
C ASP A 63 22.50 2.76 34.68
N CYS A 64 21.39 2.76 33.92
CA CYS A 64 21.26 2.06 32.65
C CYS A 64 21.45 3.00 31.44
N ALA A 65 21.80 2.41 30.30
CA ALA A 65 21.85 3.14 29.03
C ALA A 65 20.46 3.66 28.64
N TYR A 66 20.41 4.74 27.86
CA TYR A 66 19.15 5.31 27.37
C TYR A 66 18.29 4.25 26.66
N GLY A 67 17.01 4.13 27.06
CA GLY A 67 16.11 3.08 26.57
C GLY A 67 16.29 1.75 27.27
N SER A 68 16.75 1.75 28.52
CA SER A 68 16.84 0.56 29.38
C SER A 68 16.35 0.90 30.79
N TYR A 69 15.77 -0.07 31.48
CA TYR A 69 15.31 0.04 32.86
C TYR A 69 16.04 -0.95 33.76
N CYS A 70 16.07 -0.67 35.05
CA CYS A 70 16.67 -1.54 36.03
C CYS A 70 15.70 -2.63 36.49
N GLY A 71 16.03 -3.90 36.23
CA GLY A 71 15.27 -5.04 36.71
C GLY A 71 15.45 -5.25 38.21
N GLY A 72 14.46 -5.87 38.86
CA GLY A 72 14.50 -6.16 40.30
C GLY A 72 15.59 -7.14 40.74
N ASP A 73 16.30 -7.74 39.80
CA ASP A 73 17.48 -8.58 39.96
C ASP A 73 18.81 -7.82 39.82
N GLY A 74 18.75 -6.50 39.60
CA GLY A 74 19.91 -5.62 39.52
C GLY A 74 20.59 -5.61 38.15
N TYR A 75 19.91 -6.04 37.08
CA TYR A 75 20.42 -5.98 35.70
C TYR A 75 19.63 -4.96 34.85
N CYS A 76 20.31 -4.30 33.92
CA CYS A 76 19.66 -3.42 32.96
C CYS A 76 18.99 -4.24 31.84
N TYR A 77 17.70 -3.99 31.60
CA TYR A 77 16.93 -4.55 30.50
C TYR A 77 16.60 -3.46 29.51
N ALA A 78 16.63 -3.76 28.21
CA ALA A 78 16.14 -2.82 27.22
C ALA A 78 14.64 -2.55 27.47
N ASP A 79 14.28 -1.28 27.58
CA ASP A 79 12.89 -0.77 27.68
C ASP A 79 12.22 -0.75 26.29
N VAL A 80 13.04 -0.87 25.24
CA VAL A 80 12.62 -0.89 23.85
C VAL A 80 13.09 -2.18 23.18
N GLU A 81 12.21 -2.81 22.40
CA GLU A 81 12.53 -3.98 21.59
C GLU A 81 13.46 -3.65 20.41
N CYS A 82 13.41 -2.41 19.92
CA CYS A 82 14.18 -1.96 18.76
C CYS A 82 14.61 -0.49 18.85
N THR A 83 15.67 -0.13 18.13
CA THR A 83 16.06 1.28 17.87
C THR A 83 16.26 1.56 16.38
N VAL A 84 16.29 0.50 15.57
CA VAL A 84 16.37 0.49 14.12
C VAL A 84 15.61 -0.75 13.59
N ASP A 85 15.14 -0.71 12.36
CA ASP A 85 14.36 -1.81 11.75
C ASP A 85 15.11 -3.14 11.72
N ALA A 86 16.45 -3.10 11.65
CA ALA A 86 17.29 -4.30 11.63
C ALA A 86 17.23 -5.12 12.94
N HIS A 87 16.66 -4.58 14.01
CA HIS A 87 16.41 -5.31 15.26
C HIS A 87 15.10 -6.10 15.23
N CYS A 88 14.19 -5.79 14.30
CA CYS A 88 12.90 -6.44 14.18
C CYS A 88 12.96 -7.67 13.27
N GLY A 89 11.94 -8.52 13.36
CA GLY A 89 11.80 -9.69 12.53
C GLY A 89 11.56 -9.35 11.05
N PRO A 90 11.57 -10.36 10.17
CA PRO A 90 11.20 -10.16 8.77
C PRO A 90 9.80 -9.56 8.67
N ARG A 91 9.63 -8.50 7.86
CA ARG A 91 8.38 -7.76 7.68
C ARG A 91 7.92 -6.98 8.91
N GLU A 92 8.86 -6.46 9.67
CA GLU A 92 8.58 -5.56 10.79
C GLU A 92 9.46 -4.31 10.71
N TYR A 93 8.97 -3.20 11.24
CA TYR A 93 9.72 -1.96 11.37
C TYR A 93 9.74 -1.50 12.83
N CYS A 94 10.73 -0.68 13.16
CA CYS A 94 10.86 -0.14 14.50
C CYS A 94 10.00 1.11 14.69
N GLY A 95 9.00 1.02 15.56
CA GLY A 95 8.18 2.16 15.95
C GLY A 95 8.98 3.20 16.72
N SER A 96 8.52 4.45 16.70
CA SER A 96 9.14 5.54 17.45
C SER A 96 9.08 5.37 18.97
N ASP A 97 8.20 4.49 19.45
CA ASP A 97 8.07 4.02 20.82
C ASP A 97 8.97 2.82 21.14
N GLY A 98 9.78 2.36 20.18
CA GLY A 98 10.76 1.30 20.37
C GLY A 98 10.23 -0.12 20.30
N PHE A 99 9.01 -0.32 19.77
CA PHE A 99 8.42 -1.65 19.56
C PHE A 99 8.44 -2.04 18.08
N CYS A 100 8.53 -3.35 17.80
CA CYS A 100 8.45 -3.85 16.44
C CYS A 100 6.99 -3.95 15.99
N TYR A 101 6.70 -3.35 14.84
CA TYR A 101 5.37 -3.39 14.23
C TYR A 101 5.43 -4.15 12.93
N ALA A 102 4.42 -4.98 12.66
CA ALA A 102 4.26 -5.60 11.36
C ALA A 102 4.19 -4.51 10.28
N ASP A 103 5.06 -4.63 9.29
CA ASP A 103 4.97 -3.85 8.07
C ASP A 103 3.72 -4.32 7.32
N THR A 104 2.71 -3.45 7.31
CA THR A 104 1.40 -3.71 6.70
C THR A 104 1.38 -3.44 5.21
N GLY A 105 2.51 -3.02 4.63
CA GLY A 105 2.68 -2.86 3.20
C GLY A 105 2.83 -4.17 2.42
N CYS A 106 2.84 -4.03 1.10
CA CYS A 106 3.16 -5.10 0.18
C CYS A 106 4.64 -5.01 -0.26
N TYR A 107 5.23 -6.15 -0.59
CA TYR A 107 6.56 -6.23 -1.22
C TYR A 107 6.49 -6.84 -2.62
N SER A 108 5.40 -7.55 -2.89
CA SER A 108 5.12 -8.24 -4.14
C SER A 108 3.62 -8.25 -4.40
N ASN A 109 3.24 -8.52 -5.65
CA ASN A 109 1.82 -8.66 -6.00
C ASN A 109 1.13 -9.81 -5.25
N ALA A 110 1.88 -10.78 -4.72
CA ALA A 110 1.32 -11.88 -3.92
C ALA A 110 0.83 -11.43 -2.54
N ASP A 111 1.28 -10.27 -2.06
CA ASP A 111 0.81 -9.66 -0.82
C ASP A 111 -0.53 -8.92 -0.99
N CYS A 112 -0.95 -8.68 -2.24
CA CYS A 112 -2.17 -7.96 -2.58
C CYS A 112 -3.34 -8.91 -2.87
N ALA A 113 -4.55 -8.41 -2.66
CA ALA A 113 -5.76 -9.11 -3.08
C ALA A 113 -5.80 -9.29 -4.61
N TYR A 114 -6.60 -10.24 -5.09
CA TYR A 114 -6.79 -10.43 -6.52
C TYR A 114 -7.27 -9.12 -7.19
N GLY A 115 -6.67 -8.77 -8.34
CA GLY A 115 -6.93 -7.51 -9.03
C GLY A 115 -6.12 -6.31 -8.52
N TYR A 116 -5.17 -6.52 -7.58
CA TYR A 116 -4.28 -5.48 -7.08
C TYR A 116 -2.80 -5.86 -7.28
N ALA A 117 -1.95 -4.85 -7.51
CA ALA A 117 -0.51 -4.98 -7.64
C ALA A 117 0.19 -4.12 -6.60
N CYS A 118 1.36 -4.57 -6.16
CA CYS A 118 2.17 -3.83 -5.22
C CYS A 118 2.96 -2.74 -5.93
N ALA A 119 2.80 -1.49 -5.50
CA ALA A 119 3.63 -0.39 -5.97
C ALA A 119 4.91 -0.26 -5.15
N GLY A 120 5.87 0.51 -5.68
CA GLY A 120 7.19 0.69 -5.05
C GLY A 120 7.17 1.47 -3.73
N ASP A 121 6.03 2.04 -3.35
CA ASP A 121 5.77 2.68 -2.06
C ASP A 121 5.19 1.71 -1.02
N GLY A 122 5.04 0.42 -1.37
CA GLY A 122 4.52 -0.60 -0.47
C GLY A 122 3.00 -0.62 -0.35
N VAL A 123 2.27 0.06 -1.25
CA VAL A 123 0.80 0.08 -1.25
C VAL A 123 0.24 -0.76 -2.40
N CYS A 124 -0.81 -1.53 -2.12
CA CYS A 124 -1.53 -2.29 -3.14
C CYS A 124 -2.48 -1.36 -3.93
N TYR A 125 -2.26 -1.23 -5.22
CA TYR A 125 -3.12 -0.48 -6.15
C TYR A 125 -3.89 -1.43 -7.05
N GLN A 126 -5.12 -1.04 -7.40
CA GLN A 126 -5.92 -1.83 -8.32
C GLN A 126 -5.28 -1.83 -9.71
N ILE A 127 -5.20 -3.01 -10.32
CA ILE A 127 -4.73 -3.19 -11.68
C ILE A 127 -5.89 -2.82 -12.61
N PRO A 128 -5.68 -1.95 -13.62
CA PRO A 128 -6.70 -1.70 -14.65
C PRO A 128 -7.08 -3.01 -15.35
N GLU A 129 -8.36 -3.29 -15.42
CA GLU A 129 -8.94 -4.42 -16.16
C GLU A 129 -8.93 -4.14 -17.67
N CYS A 130 -9.07 -2.88 -18.07
CA CYS A 130 -9.10 -2.45 -19.46
C CYS A 130 -8.33 -1.13 -19.68
N GLN A 131 -7.89 -0.93 -20.92
CA GLN A 131 -7.38 0.33 -21.49
C GLN A 131 -8.26 0.81 -22.66
N SER A 132 -9.05 -0.10 -23.24
CA SER A 132 -10.01 0.18 -24.31
C SER A 132 -11.21 -0.76 -24.20
N ASP A 133 -12.33 -0.36 -24.79
CA ASP A 133 -13.60 -1.11 -24.76
C ASP A 133 -13.47 -2.53 -25.34
N SER A 134 -12.54 -2.76 -26.26
CA SER A 134 -12.26 -4.07 -26.86
C SER A 134 -11.75 -5.13 -25.86
N GLN A 135 -11.34 -4.72 -24.67
CA GLN A 135 -10.89 -5.62 -23.59
C GLN A 135 -12.03 -6.01 -22.64
N CYS A 136 -13.20 -5.38 -22.79
CA CYS A 136 -14.38 -5.65 -21.98
C CYS A 136 -15.30 -6.67 -22.66
N ASP A 137 -16.20 -7.26 -21.86
CA ASP A 137 -17.20 -8.18 -22.36
C ASP A 137 -18.21 -7.47 -23.28
N TYR A 138 -18.96 -8.26 -24.05
CA TYR A 138 -20.01 -7.76 -24.92
C TYR A 138 -21.03 -6.92 -24.12
N ARG A 139 -21.15 -5.63 -24.49
CA ARG A 139 -21.96 -4.56 -23.87
C ARG A 139 -21.38 -3.88 -22.63
N ASP A 140 -20.09 -4.01 -22.42
CA ASP A 140 -19.37 -3.21 -21.44
C ASP A 140 -18.47 -2.19 -22.14
N TYR A 141 -18.14 -1.10 -21.45
CA TYR A 141 -17.18 -0.10 -21.89
C TYR A 141 -16.07 0.07 -20.85
N CYS A 142 -14.91 0.51 -21.30
CA CYS A 142 -13.79 0.80 -20.44
C CYS A 142 -13.94 2.18 -19.80
N GLY A 143 -14.15 2.19 -18.49
CA GLY A 143 -14.21 3.41 -17.70
C GLY A 143 -12.85 4.10 -17.59
N ASN A 144 -12.86 5.39 -17.26
CA ASN A 144 -11.63 6.15 -16.99
C ASN A 144 -10.87 5.64 -15.74
N ASP A 145 -11.53 4.83 -14.91
CA ASP A 145 -10.94 4.08 -13.80
C ASP A 145 -10.25 2.78 -14.24
N GLY A 146 -10.29 2.46 -15.53
CA GLY A 146 -9.72 1.25 -16.10
C GLY A 146 -10.52 -0.02 -15.77
N GLN A 147 -11.80 0.11 -15.39
CA GLN A 147 -12.69 -1.03 -15.16
C GLN A 147 -13.73 -1.14 -16.27
N CYS A 148 -14.20 -2.37 -16.51
CA CYS A 148 -15.30 -2.62 -17.44
C CYS A 148 -16.64 -2.34 -16.75
N HIS A 149 -17.43 -1.46 -17.34
CA HIS A 149 -18.76 -1.07 -16.82
C HIS A 149 -19.84 -1.39 -17.85
N PRO A 150 -21.03 -1.83 -17.42
CA PRO A 150 -22.13 -2.09 -18.33
C PRO A 150 -22.63 -0.80 -19.00
N LEU A 151 -22.91 -0.90 -20.30
CA LEU A 151 -23.47 0.20 -21.07
C LEU A 151 -24.89 0.55 -20.61
N PRO A 152 -25.20 1.84 -20.38
CA PRO A 152 -26.51 2.26 -19.94
C PRO A 152 -27.55 2.23 -21.07
N GLY A 153 -28.83 2.30 -20.69
CA GLY A 153 -29.90 2.64 -21.62
C GLY A 153 -29.87 4.12 -22.00
N CYS A 154 -30.43 4.46 -23.16
CA CYS A 154 -30.39 5.80 -23.71
C CYS A 154 -31.60 6.12 -24.60
N SER A 155 -31.77 7.39 -24.86
CA SER A 155 -32.74 8.00 -25.77
C SER A 155 -32.09 9.02 -26.72
N SER A 156 -30.82 9.36 -26.48
CA SER A 156 -29.98 10.20 -27.35
C SER A 156 -28.51 9.87 -27.14
N HIS A 157 -27.65 10.09 -28.15
CA HIS A 157 -26.22 9.79 -28.07
C HIS A 157 -25.50 10.49 -26.91
N SER A 158 -25.94 11.69 -26.52
CA SER A 158 -25.39 12.45 -25.39
C SER A 158 -25.54 11.77 -24.02
N GLN A 159 -26.36 10.73 -23.92
CA GLN A 159 -26.55 9.95 -22.69
C GLN A 159 -25.58 8.77 -22.59
N CYS A 160 -24.84 8.49 -23.67
CA CYS A 160 -23.89 7.40 -23.71
C CYS A 160 -22.48 7.88 -23.31
N PRO A 161 -21.66 7.01 -22.68
CA PRO A 161 -20.24 7.27 -22.44
C PRO A 161 -19.48 7.69 -23.72
N ALA A 162 -18.35 8.37 -23.55
CA ALA A 162 -17.49 8.73 -24.67
C ALA A 162 -17.02 7.47 -25.43
N GLY A 163 -17.00 7.52 -26.77
CA GLY A 163 -16.68 6.35 -27.60
C GLY A 163 -17.83 5.36 -27.78
N THR A 164 -19.02 5.70 -27.26
CA THR A 164 -20.22 4.87 -27.37
C THR A 164 -21.39 5.71 -27.88
N TYR A 165 -22.44 5.06 -28.39
CA TYR A 165 -23.58 5.74 -29.01
C TYR A 165 -24.90 5.11 -28.62
N CYS A 166 -25.98 5.87 -28.75
CA CYS A 166 -27.32 5.36 -28.52
C CYS A 166 -27.90 4.69 -29.78
N ALA A 167 -28.10 3.37 -29.73
CA ALA A 167 -28.72 2.61 -30.81
C ALA A 167 -30.25 2.76 -30.83
N VAL A 168 -30.86 2.32 -31.92
CA VAL A 168 -32.33 2.34 -32.13
C VAL A 168 -33.11 1.51 -31.11
N ASP A 169 -32.46 0.54 -30.46
CA ASP A 169 -33.03 -0.28 -29.39
C ASP A 169 -33.06 0.45 -28.02
N GLY A 170 -32.54 1.67 -27.95
CA GLY A 170 -32.47 2.48 -26.74
C GLY A 170 -31.37 2.04 -25.78
N GLN A 171 -30.32 1.37 -26.28
CA GLN A 171 -29.16 0.97 -25.49
C GLN A 171 -27.89 1.64 -26.02
N CYS A 172 -26.94 1.90 -25.13
CA CYS A 172 -25.62 2.36 -25.56
C CYS A 172 -24.80 1.17 -26.08
N TRP A 173 -24.03 1.42 -27.13
CA TRP A 173 -23.19 0.42 -27.80
C TRP A 173 -21.80 1.02 -28.07
N VAL A 174 -20.78 0.16 -28.04
CA VAL A 174 -19.41 0.52 -28.41
C VAL A 174 -19.31 0.52 -29.93
N GLY A 175 -18.75 1.57 -30.52
CA GLY A 175 -18.55 1.68 -31.97
C GLY A 175 -18.47 3.13 -32.44
N ASP A 176 -17.92 3.30 -33.64
CA ASP A 176 -17.79 4.60 -34.28
C ASP A 176 -19.09 5.00 -34.99
N LEU A 177 -19.50 6.25 -34.76
CA LEU A 177 -20.63 6.85 -35.46
C LEU A 177 -20.20 7.26 -36.87
N CYS A 178 -21.07 7.01 -37.84
CA CYS A 178 -20.88 7.42 -39.22
C CYS A 178 -22.14 8.08 -39.77
N SER A 179 -21.94 8.95 -40.76
CA SER A 179 -23.01 9.46 -41.63
C SER A 179 -22.89 8.89 -43.04
N THR A 180 -21.69 8.44 -43.42
CA THR A 180 -21.36 7.80 -44.69
C THR A 180 -20.28 6.75 -44.47
N ASP A 181 -20.10 5.82 -45.42
CA ASP A 181 -19.05 4.79 -45.32
C ASP A 181 -17.64 5.37 -45.23
N TYR A 182 -17.44 6.61 -45.69
CA TYR A 182 -16.15 7.32 -45.58
C TYR A 182 -15.76 7.68 -44.15
N ASP A 183 -16.70 7.65 -43.21
CA ASP A 183 -16.43 7.86 -41.78
C ASP A 183 -15.90 6.58 -41.12
N CYS A 184 -15.98 5.43 -41.80
CA CYS A 184 -15.60 4.12 -41.30
C CYS A 184 -14.25 3.65 -41.82
N THR A 185 -13.67 2.62 -41.20
CA THR A 185 -12.46 2.00 -41.75
C THR A 185 -12.79 1.26 -43.05
N THR A 186 -11.77 0.98 -43.87
CA THR A 186 -11.94 0.35 -45.20
C THR A 186 -12.59 -1.05 -45.19
N ALA A 187 -12.77 -1.66 -44.01
CA ALA A 187 -13.41 -2.97 -43.84
C ALA A 187 -14.81 -2.87 -43.22
N GLU A 188 -15.34 -1.67 -43.10
CA GLU A 188 -16.62 -1.35 -42.48
C GLU A 188 -17.48 -0.52 -43.44
N TYR A 189 -18.78 -0.56 -43.24
CA TYR A 189 -19.75 0.32 -43.89
C TYR A 189 -20.56 1.05 -42.85
N CYS A 190 -21.17 2.15 -43.25
CA CYS A 190 -22.10 2.89 -42.43
C CYS A 190 -23.48 2.26 -42.51
N SER A 191 -23.85 1.51 -41.46
CA SER A 191 -25.17 0.88 -41.40
C SER A 191 -26.28 1.92 -41.33
N ALA A 192 -27.51 1.51 -41.63
CA ALA A 192 -28.69 2.37 -41.53
C ALA A 192 -28.92 2.92 -40.11
N ASP A 193 -28.30 2.29 -39.11
CA ASP A 193 -28.31 2.71 -37.72
C ASP A 193 -27.26 3.80 -37.41
N GLY A 194 -26.46 4.22 -38.41
CA GLY A 194 -25.45 5.28 -38.33
C GLY A 194 -24.13 4.81 -37.74
N LEU A 195 -23.76 3.55 -38.02
CA LEU A 195 -22.65 2.85 -37.36
C LEU A 195 -21.69 2.19 -38.31
N CYS A 196 -20.41 2.24 -37.98
CA CYS A 196 -19.40 1.46 -38.67
C CYS A 196 -19.53 -0.01 -38.28
N GLU A 197 -20.10 -0.80 -39.18
CA GLU A 197 -20.23 -2.25 -39.04
C GLU A 197 -19.30 -2.95 -40.02
N ALA A 198 -18.64 -4.01 -39.56
CA ALA A 198 -17.78 -4.81 -40.42
C ALA A 198 -18.63 -5.54 -41.48
N TYR A 199 -18.14 -5.57 -42.72
CA TYR A 199 -18.78 -6.36 -43.77
C TYR A 199 -18.87 -7.83 -43.37
N GLY A 200 -20.09 -8.38 -43.38
CA GLY A 200 -20.34 -9.78 -43.07
C GLY A 200 -19.66 -10.74 -44.06
N ALA A 201 -19.24 -11.91 -43.58
CA ALA A 201 -18.75 -12.96 -44.46
C ALA A 201 -19.93 -13.62 -45.20
N CYS A 202 -19.75 -13.92 -46.48
CA CYS A 202 -20.77 -14.50 -47.33
C CYS A 202 -20.19 -15.55 -48.28
N SER A 203 -21.08 -16.42 -48.74
CA SER A 203 -20.85 -17.40 -49.80
C SER A 203 -21.83 -17.22 -50.96
N ASN A 204 -22.86 -16.41 -50.77
CA ASN A 204 -23.86 -16.00 -51.75
C ASN A 204 -24.60 -14.74 -51.27
N ASP A 205 -25.29 -14.06 -52.19
CA ASP A 205 -25.92 -12.75 -51.95
C ASP A 205 -27.02 -12.77 -50.88
N TYR A 206 -27.69 -13.91 -50.67
CA TYR A 206 -28.76 -14.02 -49.66
C TYR A 206 -28.26 -13.91 -48.21
N GLN A 207 -26.95 -13.96 -48.01
CA GLN A 207 -26.31 -13.81 -46.70
C GLN A 207 -25.93 -12.36 -46.39
N CYS A 208 -26.14 -11.46 -47.35
CA CYS A 208 -25.82 -10.05 -47.22
C CYS A 208 -27.06 -9.21 -46.90
N GLY A 209 -26.83 -8.00 -46.37
CA GLY A 209 -27.89 -7.05 -46.07
C GLY A 209 -28.63 -6.58 -47.33
N PRO A 210 -29.75 -5.86 -47.15
CA PRO A 210 -30.39 -5.16 -48.27
C PRO A 210 -29.38 -4.23 -48.96
N GLU A 211 -29.41 -4.22 -50.30
CA GLU A 211 -28.47 -3.47 -51.16
C GLU A 211 -27.00 -3.93 -51.09
N GLN A 212 -26.74 -5.16 -50.63
CA GLN A 212 -25.41 -5.78 -50.64
C GLN A 212 -25.36 -7.06 -51.48
N VAL A 213 -24.20 -7.35 -52.05
CA VAL A 213 -23.90 -8.59 -52.79
C VAL A 213 -22.68 -9.28 -52.23
N CYS A 214 -22.57 -10.59 -52.47
CA CYS A 214 -21.42 -11.34 -52.04
C CYS A 214 -20.25 -11.16 -53.01
N GLY A 215 -19.27 -10.35 -52.61
CA GLY A 215 -18.07 -10.10 -53.39
C GLY A 215 -17.22 -11.35 -53.58
N GLN A 216 -16.34 -11.34 -54.59
CA GLN A 216 -15.46 -12.47 -54.93
C GLN A 216 -14.53 -12.89 -53.77
N GLY A 217 -14.31 -11.99 -52.80
CA GLY A 217 -13.56 -12.25 -51.56
C GLY A 217 -14.34 -12.95 -50.45
N GLY A 218 -15.62 -13.28 -50.66
CA GLY A 218 -16.48 -13.88 -49.63
C GLY A 218 -16.88 -12.88 -48.54
N GLN A 219 -16.95 -11.59 -48.87
CA GLN A 219 -17.44 -10.52 -48.01
C GLN A 219 -18.61 -9.83 -48.69
N CYS A 220 -19.64 -9.49 -47.91
CA CYS A 220 -20.71 -8.63 -48.38
C CYS A 220 -20.13 -7.26 -48.72
N VAL A 221 -20.56 -6.68 -49.82
CA VAL A 221 -20.17 -5.33 -50.23
C VAL A 221 -21.41 -4.63 -50.76
N ASP A 222 -21.47 -3.31 -50.61
CA ASP A 222 -22.59 -2.54 -51.12
C ASP A 222 -22.65 -2.60 -52.65
N VAL A 223 -23.87 -2.71 -53.17
CA VAL A 223 -24.15 -2.67 -54.60
C VAL A 223 -23.97 -1.23 -55.06
N LEU A 224 -22.74 -0.90 -55.44
CA LEU A 224 -22.43 0.42 -55.96
C LEU A 224 -22.99 0.54 -57.38
N THR A 225 -24.10 1.26 -57.51
CA THR A 225 -24.69 1.59 -58.81
C THR A 225 -23.94 2.73 -59.47
N CYS A 226 -23.72 2.64 -60.76
CA CYS A 226 -22.95 3.61 -61.53
C CYS A 226 -23.68 3.99 -62.84
N ASN A 227 -23.45 5.20 -63.32
CA ASN A 227 -23.80 5.63 -64.66
C ASN A 227 -22.58 5.63 -65.59
N ASP A 228 -21.38 5.85 -65.04
CA ASP A 228 -20.12 5.70 -65.74
C ASP A 228 -18.99 5.19 -64.83
N ASP A 229 -17.82 4.90 -65.41
CA ASP A 229 -16.67 4.33 -64.70
C ASP A 229 -16.13 5.23 -63.57
N TRP A 230 -16.46 6.53 -63.55
CA TRP A 230 -16.00 7.46 -62.53
C TRP A 230 -16.84 7.38 -61.24
N ASP A 231 -18.04 6.83 -61.33
CA ASP A 231 -18.87 6.53 -60.16
C ASP A 231 -18.32 5.33 -59.36
N CYS A 232 -17.33 4.61 -59.92
CA CYS A 232 -16.77 3.39 -59.35
C CYS A 232 -15.42 3.61 -58.65
N PRO A 233 -15.11 2.83 -57.59
CA PRO A 233 -13.82 2.88 -56.90
C PRO A 233 -12.65 2.61 -57.84
N THR A 234 -11.47 3.12 -57.48
CA THR A 234 -10.25 2.92 -58.28
C THR A 234 -9.98 1.41 -58.45
N GLY A 235 -9.90 0.95 -59.70
CA GLY A 235 -9.73 -0.48 -60.02
C GLY A 235 -11.03 -1.22 -60.35
N SER A 236 -12.13 -0.49 -60.56
CA SER A 236 -13.39 -1.02 -61.10
C SER A 236 -13.91 -0.18 -62.27
N PHE A 237 -14.88 -0.71 -63.01
CA PHE A 237 -15.55 -0.07 -64.14
C PHE A 237 -17.08 -0.25 -64.00
N CYS A 238 -17.84 0.60 -64.68
CA CYS A 238 -19.29 0.49 -64.69
C CYS A 238 -19.74 -0.52 -65.74
N ASP A 239 -20.38 -1.60 -65.30
CA ASP A 239 -20.87 -2.63 -66.21
C ASP A 239 -22.13 -2.20 -66.97
N ALA A 240 -22.53 -3.01 -67.96
CA ALA A 240 -23.69 -2.71 -68.81
C ALA A 240 -25.04 -2.74 -68.07
N TYR A 241 -25.05 -3.20 -66.82
CA TYR A 241 -26.24 -3.28 -65.96
C TYR A 241 -26.28 -2.14 -64.93
N GLY A 242 -25.28 -1.26 -64.92
CA GLY A 242 -25.20 -0.10 -64.03
C GLY A 242 -24.61 -0.44 -62.67
N PHE A 243 -23.73 -1.46 -62.58
CA PHE A 243 -23.03 -1.85 -61.35
C PHE A 243 -21.52 -1.76 -61.50
N CYS A 244 -20.84 -1.35 -60.43
CA CYS A 244 -19.38 -1.33 -60.40
C CYS A 244 -18.81 -2.75 -60.33
N ALA A 245 -18.06 -3.15 -61.35
CA ALA A 245 -17.38 -4.43 -61.46
C ALA A 245 -15.86 -4.26 -61.48
N ALA A 246 -15.11 -5.17 -60.87
CA ALA A 246 -13.65 -5.14 -60.94
C ALA A 246 -13.13 -5.41 -62.36
N TYR A 247 -12.03 -4.76 -62.77
CA TYR A 247 -11.34 -5.06 -64.04
C TYR A 247 -10.80 -6.50 -64.12
#